data_AF-A0A952SYB7-F1
#
_entry.id   AF-A0A952SYB7-F1
#
_cell.length_a   1.000
_cell.length_b   1.000
_cell.length_c   1.000
_cell.angle_alpha   90.00
_cell.angle_beta   90.00
_cell.angle_gamma   90.00
#
_symmetry.space_group_name_H-M   'P 1'
#
loop_
_entity.id
_entity.type
_entity.pdbx_description
1 polymer ?
#
loop_
_entity_poly.entity_id
_entity_poly.type
_entity_poly.pdbx_seq_one_letter_code
_entity_poly.pdbx_strand_id
1 'polypeptide(L)'
;MTAPAESLKPDLVSNPRHYHYYDLVMAGFVTVLLCSNLIGPGKTCILFGLTFGAGNLFFPISYIFGDVLTEVYGYARARKVIWAGFIAMIFATIMGLFVIHMP
;
A
#
# COMPACT_ATOMS: atom_id res chain seq x y z
N MET A 1 -17.18 -48.19 -37.70
CA MET A 1 -16.06 -48.03 -36.76
C MET A 1 -16.23 -46.69 -36.07
N THR A 2 -16.90 -46.73 -34.92
CA THR A 2 -17.28 -45.60 -34.08
C THR A 2 -16.18 -45.34 -33.05
N ALA A 3 -15.62 -44.14 -33.06
CA ALA A 3 -14.95 -43.58 -31.90
C ALA A 3 -15.67 -42.25 -31.57
N PRO A 4 -16.48 -42.17 -30.51
CA PRO A 4 -16.91 -40.88 -29.98
C PRO A 4 -15.68 -40.22 -29.35
N ALA A 5 -15.30 -39.04 -29.83
CA ALA A 5 -14.23 -38.26 -29.23
C ALA A 5 -14.70 -37.74 -27.86
N GLU A 6 -14.50 -38.59 -26.85
CA GLU A 6 -14.01 -38.29 -25.52
C GLU A 6 -13.93 -36.80 -25.16
N SER A 7 -15.01 -36.29 -24.57
CA SER A 7 -15.03 -35.84 -23.16
C SER A 7 -13.68 -35.41 -22.56
N LEU A 8 -13.05 -34.35 -23.06
CA LEU A 8 -11.91 -33.78 -22.33
C LEU A 8 -11.68 -32.30 -22.63
N LYS A 9 -12.35 -31.41 -21.88
CA LYS A 9 -11.66 -30.27 -21.23
C LYS A 9 -12.36 -29.99 -19.90
N PRO A 10 -11.69 -30.26 -18.76
CA PRO A 10 -12.22 -29.87 -17.47
C PRO A 10 -12.39 -28.36 -17.48
N ASP A 11 -13.56 -27.94 -17.07
CA ASP A 11 -13.96 -26.64 -16.59
C ASP A 11 -12.77 -25.97 -15.88
N LEU A 12 -12.00 -25.21 -16.66
CA LEU A 12 -10.98 -24.30 -16.16
C LEU A 12 -11.71 -23.12 -15.53
N VAL A 13 -12.46 -23.38 -14.45
CA VAL A 13 -12.87 -22.36 -13.51
C VAL A 13 -11.57 -21.91 -12.86
N SER A 14 -10.93 -20.94 -13.50
CA SER A 14 -9.84 -20.18 -12.93
C SER A 14 -10.39 -19.54 -11.66
N ASN A 15 -10.21 -20.21 -10.52
CA ASN A 15 -10.47 -19.64 -9.22
C ASN A 15 -9.65 -18.33 -9.19
N PRO A 16 -10.28 -17.14 -9.20
CA PRO A 16 -9.52 -15.91 -9.12
C PRO A 16 -8.82 -15.96 -7.77
N ARG A 17 -7.52 -16.27 -7.76
CA ARG A 17 -6.75 -16.41 -6.52
C ARG A 17 -6.89 -15.10 -5.77
N HIS A 18 -7.79 -15.09 -4.80
CA HIS A 18 -8.09 -13.96 -3.96
C HIS A 18 -6.88 -13.84 -3.03
N TYR A 19 -5.97 -12.92 -3.36
CA TYR A 19 -4.82 -12.66 -2.52
C TYR A 19 -5.32 -11.93 -1.28
N HIS A 20 -5.77 -12.70 -0.28
CA HIS A 20 -6.38 -12.22 0.96
C HIS A 20 -5.51 -11.20 1.72
N TYR A 21 -4.20 -11.22 1.49
CA TYR A 21 -3.23 -10.34 2.15
C TYR A 21 -2.82 -9.12 1.31
N TYR A 22 -3.19 -9.06 0.02
CA TYR A 22 -2.82 -7.93 -0.83
C TYR A 22 -3.45 -6.62 -0.35
N ASP A 23 -4.73 -6.67 0.05
CA ASP A 23 -5.45 -5.50 0.52
C ASP A 23 -4.92 -5.01 1.89
N LEU A 24 -4.47 -5.94 2.75
CA LEU A 24 -3.81 -5.61 4.02
C LEU A 24 -2.46 -4.93 3.81
N VAL A 25 -1.64 -5.43 2.89
CA VAL A 25 -0.34 -4.82 2.56
C VAL A 25 -0.53 -3.45 1.89
N MET A 26 -1.52 -3.33 1.00
CA MET A 26 -1.91 -2.05 0.42
C MET A 26 -2.34 -1.06 1.50
N ALA A 27 -3.26 -1.46 2.39
CA ALA A 27 -3.72 -0.61 3.48
C ALA A 27 -2.55 -0.21 4.40
N GLY A 28 -1.68 -1.16 4.77
CA GLY A 28 -0.49 -0.90 5.57
C GLY A 28 0.45 0.12 4.93
N PHE A 29 0.76 -0.02 3.65
CA PHE A 29 1.57 0.95 2.92
C PHE A 29 0.93 2.34 2.89
N VAL A 30 -0.37 2.43 2.57
CA VAL A 30 -1.09 3.71 2.54
C VAL A 30 -1.12 4.35 3.92
N THR A 31 -1.34 3.57 4.99
CA THR A 31 -1.31 4.05 6.37
C THR A 31 0.07 4.57 6.77
N VAL A 32 1.15 3.85 6.45
CA VAL A 32 2.53 4.31 6.73
C VAL A 32 2.83 5.59 5.96
N LEU A 33 2.44 5.66 4.68
CA LEU A 33 2.62 6.85 3.85
C LEU A 33 1.90 8.07 4.46
N LEU A 34 0.65 7.89 4.90
CA LEU A 34 -0.16 8.90 5.56
C LEU A 34 0.47 9.35 6.89
N CYS A 35 0.80 8.40 7.77
CA CYS A 35 1.43 8.68 9.06
C CYS A 35 2.77 9.42 8.88
N SER A 36 3.61 8.99 7.93
CA SER A 36 4.89 9.64 7.66
C SER A 36 4.70 11.10 7.22
N ASN A 37 3.71 11.39 6.38
CA ASN A 37 3.47 12.75 5.90
C ASN A 37 2.72 13.64 6.90
N LEU A 38 1.87 13.07 7.78
CA LEU A 38 1.15 13.83 8.79
C LEU A 38 1.99 14.08 10.06
N ILE A 39 2.70 13.04 10.53
CA ILE A 39 3.44 13.06 11.80
C ILE A 39 4.88 13.53 11.59
N GLY A 40 5.49 13.18 10.45
CA GLY A 40 6.89 13.46 10.14
C GLY A 40 7.30 14.93 10.31
N PRO A 41 6.54 15.91 9.76
CA PRO A 41 6.85 17.33 9.89
C PRO A 41 6.50 17.91 11.27
N GLY A 42 5.46 17.37 11.91
CA GLY A 42 4.87 17.95 13.14
C GLY A 42 5.45 17.43 14.45
N LYS A 43 6.19 16.31 14.44
CA LYS A 43 6.74 15.69 15.64
C LYS A 43 8.25 15.45 15.47
N THR A 44 9.03 16.02 16.37
CA THR A 44 10.43 15.67 16.55
C THR A 44 10.54 14.54 17.57
N CYS A 45 11.31 13.51 17.24
CA CYS A 45 11.62 12.41 18.14
C CYS A 45 13.02 12.65 18.70
N ILE A 46 13.13 12.65 20.03
CA ILE A 46 14.41 12.75 20.73
C ILE A 46 14.84 11.32 21.05
N LEU A 47 15.88 10.83 20.38
CA LEU A 47 16.43 9.50 20.63
C LEU A 47 17.92 9.65 20.99
N PHE A 48 18.31 9.16 22.15
CA PHE A 48 19.69 9.27 22.68
C PHE A 48 20.27 10.71 22.67
N GLY A 49 19.44 11.73 22.89
CA GLY A 49 19.88 13.13 22.92
C GLY A 49 20.08 13.79 21.56
N LEU A 50 19.82 13.08 20.45
CA LEU A 50 19.76 13.63 19.11
C LEU A 50 18.29 13.82 18.69
N THR A 51 17.97 15.03 18.25
CA THR A 51 16.66 15.40 17.75
C THR A 51 16.56 15.02 16.27
N PHE A 52 15.78 14.00 15.95
CA PHE A 52 15.52 13.61 14.57
C PHE A 52 14.04 13.83 14.24
N GLY A 53 13.75 14.20 12.99
CA GLY A 53 12.36 14.28 12.54
C GLY A 53 11.70 12.91 12.63
N ALA A 54 10.43 12.83 13.07
CA ALA A 54 9.72 11.55 13.15
C ALA A 54 9.72 10.80 11.80
N GLY A 55 9.85 11.52 10.68
CA GLY A 55 10.04 10.95 9.34
C GLY A 55 11.21 9.95 9.23
N ASN A 56 12.30 10.12 9.99
CA ASN A 56 13.42 9.18 9.98
C ASN A 56 13.04 7.79 10.54
N LEU A 57 12.05 7.71 11.44
CA LEU A 57 11.55 6.43 11.95
C LEU A 57 10.68 5.69 10.93
N PHE A 58 9.98 6.44 10.07
CA PHE A 58 9.15 5.88 9.01
C PHE A 58 9.96 5.47 7.77
N PHE A 59 11.21 5.91 7.66
CA PHE A 59 12.12 5.56 6.57
C PHE A 59 12.39 4.05 6.44
N PRO A 60 12.85 3.33 7.49
CA PRO A 60 13.07 1.87 7.39
C PRO A 60 11.77 1.10 7.18
N ILE A 61 10.66 1.57 7.77
CA ILE A 61 9.35 0.93 7.61
C ILE A 61 8.89 1.03 6.15
N SER A 62 8.98 2.21 5.56
CA SER A 62 8.60 2.43 4.16
C SER A 62 9.46 1.60 3.19
N TYR A 63 10.75 1.41 3.50
CA TYR A 63 11.64 0.55 2.72
C TYR A 63 11.17 -0.91 2.73
N ILE A 64 10.84 -1.46 3.91
CA ILE A 64 10.33 -2.83 4.03
C ILE A 64 9.06 -3.02 3.21
N PHE A 65 8.12 -2.07 3.29
CA PHE A 65 6.92 -2.16 2.46
C PHE A 65 7.24 -2.04 0.97
N GLY A 66 8.14 -1.15 0.57
CA GLY A 66 8.57 -0.98 -0.83
C GLY A 66 9.19 -2.25 -1.42
N ASP A 67 10.11 -2.88 -0.68
CA ASP A 67 10.76 -4.12 -1.09
C ASP A 67 9.75 -5.27 -1.15
N VAL A 68 8.91 -5.45 -0.11
CA VAL A 68 7.86 -6.49 -0.10
C VAL A 68 6.86 -6.30 -1.26
N LEU A 69 6.46 -5.06 -1.56
CA LEU A 69 5.53 -4.80 -2.67
C LEU A 69 6.13 -5.16 -4.03
N THR A 70 7.41 -4.92 -4.23
CA THR A 70 8.08 -5.17 -5.51
C THR A 70 8.54 -6.62 -5.67
N GLU A 71 8.99 -7.26 -4.60
CA GLU A 71 9.47 -8.65 -4.58
C GLU A 71 8.33 -9.69 -4.49
N VAL A 72 7.32 -9.48 -3.63
CA VAL A 72 6.26 -10.47 -3.39
C VAL A 72 5.09 -10.29 -4.36
N TYR A 73 4.67 -9.05 -4.60
CA TYR A 73 3.46 -8.74 -5.36
C TYR A 73 3.73 -8.31 -6.81
N GLY A 74 5.00 -8.01 -7.12
CA GLY A 74 5.45 -7.63 -8.46
C GLY A 74 5.09 -6.20 -8.85
N TYR A 75 5.85 -5.68 -9.83
CA TYR A 75 5.79 -4.29 -10.28
C TYR A 75 4.39 -3.83 -10.74
N ALA A 76 3.63 -4.71 -11.42
CA ALA A 76 2.32 -4.36 -11.95
C ALA A 76 1.28 -4.03 -10.86
N ARG A 77 1.35 -4.72 -9.71
CA ARG A 77 0.47 -4.46 -8.57
C ARG A 77 0.99 -3.34 -7.69
N ALA A 78 2.31 -3.25 -7.50
CA ALA A 78 2.94 -2.15 -6.77
C ALA A 78 2.52 -0.76 -7.29
N ARG A 79 2.44 -0.58 -8.62
CA ARG A 79 1.94 0.67 -9.21
C ARG A 79 0.54 1.06 -8.75
N LYS A 80 -0.37 0.09 -8.58
CA LYS A 80 -1.75 0.38 -8.11
C LYS A 80 -1.76 0.87 -6.67
N VAL A 81 -0.92 0.29 -5.81
CA VAL A 81 -0.80 0.70 -4.41
C VAL A 81 -0.19 2.10 -4.30
N ILE A 82 0.82 2.41 -5.11
CA ILE A 82 1.40 3.76 -5.19
C ILE A 82 0.33 4.79 -5.60
N TRP A 83 -0.46 4.49 -6.64
CA TRP A 83 -1.57 5.36 -7.05
C TRP A 83 -2.63 5.51 -5.95
N ALA A 84 -2.99 4.44 -5.24
CA ALA A 84 -3.91 4.51 -4.11
C ALA A 84 -3.37 5.40 -2.97
N GLY A 85 -2.09 5.27 -2.62
CA GLY A 85 -1.43 6.12 -1.63
C GLY A 85 -1.38 7.59 -2.04
N PHE A 86 -1.11 7.86 -3.31
CA PHE A 86 -1.09 9.22 -3.84
C PHE A 86 -2.48 9.87 -3.78
N ILE A 87 -3.54 9.14 -4.16
CA ILE A 87 -4.92 9.61 -4.05
C ILE A 87 -5.29 9.85 -2.59
N ALA A 88 -4.92 8.95 -1.69
CA ALA A 88 -5.16 9.10 -0.25
C ALA A 88 -4.46 10.36 0.31
N MET A 89 -3.24 10.67 -0.15
CA MET A 89 -2.51 11.86 0.27
C MET A 89 -3.14 13.16 -0.23
N ILE A 90 -3.60 13.19 -1.48
CA ILE A 90 -4.35 14.33 -2.02
C ILE A 90 -5.63 14.52 -1.21
N PHE A 91 -6.38 13.45 -0.97
CA PHE A 91 -7.61 13.50 -0.18
C PHE A 91 -7.36 14.03 1.23
N ALA A 92 -6.34 13.52 1.92
CA ALA A 92 -5.96 13.97 3.25
C ALA A 92 -5.56 15.45 3.27
N THR A 93 -4.84 15.91 2.25
CA THR A 93 -4.45 17.32 2.11
C THR A 93 -5.66 18.22 1.88
N ILE A 94 -6.56 17.83 0.98
CA ILE A 94 -7.81 18.56 0.70
C ILE A 94 -8.67 18.64 1.97
N MET A 95 -8.87 17.50 2.65
CA MET A 95 -9.63 17.47 3.90
C MET A 95 -8.97 18.32 4.98
N GLY A 96 -7.64 18.27 5.11
CA GLY A 96 -6.90 19.14 6.02
C GLY A 96 -7.13 20.63 5.73
N LEU A 97 -7.10 21.03 4.46
CA LEU A 97 -7.40 22.41 4.06
C LEU A 97 -8.84 22.82 4.39
N PHE A 98 -9.81 21.93 4.11
CA PHE A 98 -11.21 22.17 4.47
C PHE A 98 -11.39 22.35 5.98
N VAL A 99 -10.76 21.51 6.79
CA VAL A 99 -10.84 21.58 8.26
C VAL A 99 -10.23 22.88 8.79
N ILE A 100 -9.10 23.33 8.23
CA ILE A 100 -8.46 24.60 8.64
C ILE A 100 -9.31 25.82 8.24
N HIS A 101 -10.07 25.73 7.15
CA HIS A 101 -10.95 26.82 6.68
C HIS A 101 -12.33 26.84 7.34
N MET A 102 -12.71 25.81 8.12
CA MET A 102 -13.91 25.86 8.92
C MET A 102 -13.67 26.75 10.17
N PRO A 103 -14.61 27.65 10.49
CA PRO A 103 -14.51 28.53 11.65
C PRO A 103 -14.60 27.79 12.98
#